data_AF-A0A165EG03-F1
#
_entry.id   AF-A0A165EG03-F1
#
_cell.length_a   1.000
_cell.length_b   1.000
_cell.length_c   1.000
_cell.angle_alpha   90.00
_cell.angle_beta   90.00
_cell.angle_gamma   90.00
#
_symmetry.space_group_name_H-M   'P 1'
#
loop_
_entity.id
_entity.type
_entity.pdbx_description
1 polymer ?
#
loop_
_entity_poly.entity_id
_entity_poly.type
_entity_poly.pdbx_seq_one_letter_code
_entity_poly.pdbx_strand_id
1 'polypeptide(L)'
;MNTVHTPNPAHAYPSLQSHTHTYVSDAEEEIVEEGLESEMQQQAAQIRRERLSKRVQAEKVKAESALTRTMSLVRGTSNRGEDGPLVGHLIGEDHVNYVLMYNMLTGIRIAVSRCQAKIRRPLTEDDYTAAHKYSFDIVGNELTPSARYDFKFKDYAPWVFRELREDYFHLDPADYLLSLTAKYILSELGSPGKSGSFFYFSRDYRFIIKTIHHNEHKFLRRILKKYYEHVKTNPHTLLSRFYGLHRVKLPHGRKIHFVIMNNLFPPHKDVHETYDLKGSTVGREYPEEKAKENPRATLKDLNWIHRRKTLELGPEKRALLTEQLRRDSELLKRLYVMDYSLLVGIHNMERGNRDNVRSKTLKEFSPDMPVIRRKHTQVKGARSPDAIALRRNLRESDPKRLGTGSISLPEETGERQYFIFYQEEGGLRATDELNQSMDTIYYLGIIDILTPYSSLKKIEHCWKGLSADRHKISPVPPQEYGDRFYSFMKSIMRGGGGAGNDEKAKTE
;
A
#
# COMPACT_ATOMS: atom_id res chain seq x y z
N MET A 1 -57.24 -31.35 -35.63
CA MET A 1 -58.69 -31.61 -35.62
C MET A 1 -59.00 -32.63 -34.55
N ASN A 2 -60.07 -32.41 -33.79
CA ASN A 2 -60.79 -33.28 -32.84
C ASN A 2 -59.97 -33.85 -31.66
N THR A 3 -60.15 -33.48 -30.38
CA THR A 3 -61.33 -33.42 -29.46
C THR A 3 -61.82 -34.81 -29.01
N VAL A 4 -61.51 -35.29 -27.80
CA VAL A 4 -62.13 -35.04 -26.46
C VAL A 4 -63.14 -36.12 -26.07
N HIS A 5 -62.89 -36.87 -24.96
CA HIS A 5 -63.79 -36.89 -23.79
C HIS A 5 -63.22 -37.62 -22.56
N THR A 6 -63.45 -37.03 -21.39
CA THR A 6 -63.37 -37.59 -20.02
C THR A 6 -64.81 -37.93 -19.54
N PRO A 7 -65.07 -38.71 -18.45
CA PRO A 7 -64.74 -38.34 -17.05
C PRO A 7 -64.38 -39.47 -16.04
N ASN A 8 -64.02 -39.03 -14.84
CA ASN A 8 -63.69 -39.78 -13.60
C ASN A 8 -64.99 -40.16 -12.82
N PRO A 9 -64.99 -41.13 -11.86
CA PRO A 9 -64.75 -40.76 -10.45
C PRO A 9 -63.97 -41.80 -9.60
N ALA A 10 -63.55 -41.38 -8.40
CA ALA A 10 -62.65 -42.13 -7.50
C ALA A 10 -63.36 -42.92 -6.38
N HIS A 11 -62.66 -43.89 -5.74
CA HIS A 11 -62.64 -44.09 -4.27
C HIS A 11 -61.67 -45.21 -3.78
N ALA A 12 -60.93 -44.92 -2.68
CA ALA A 12 -60.43 -45.78 -1.59
C ALA A 12 -59.28 -46.84 -1.76
N TYR A 13 -58.44 -46.90 -0.71
CA TYR A 13 -57.30 -47.80 -0.35
C TYR A 13 -57.77 -49.14 0.28
N PRO A 14 -56.92 -50.17 0.63
CA PRO A 14 -55.44 -50.22 0.92
C PRO A 14 -54.70 -51.36 0.14
N SER A 15 -53.54 -51.98 0.48
CA SER A 15 -52.67 -52.06 1.70
C SER A 15 -51.16 -52.35 1.37
N LEU A 16 -50.44 -53.14 2.19
CA LEU A 16 -48.99 -53.49 2.14
C LEU A 16 -48.75 -55.01 2.36
N GLN A 17 -47.64 -55.54 1.82
CA GLN A 17 -46.64 -56.50 2.40
C GLN A 17 -45.70 -56.99 1.25
N SER A 18 -44.44 -57.43 1.42
CA SER A 18 -43.44 -57.37 2.52
C SER A 18 -42.02 -57.66 1.95
N HIS A 19 -40.96 -57.34 2.70
CA HIS A 19 -39.57 -57.73 2.39
C HIS A 19 -38.87 -58.31 3.64
N THR A 20 -37.92 -59.21 3.44
CA THR A 20 -37.20 -59.95 4.50
C THR A 20 -35.99 -59.19 5.05
N HIS A 21 -35.86 -59.15 6.38
CA HIS A 21 -34.74 -58.54 7.09
C HIS A 21 -33.63 -59.56 7.42
N THR A 22 -32.38 -59.12 7.33
CA THR A 22 -31.22 -59.77 7.95
C THR A 22 -30.98 -59.14 9.32
N TYR A 23 -30.72 -59.95 10.35
CA TYR A 23 -30.37 -59.46 11.69
C TYR A 23 -28.90 -59.06 11.77
N VAL A 24 -28.65 -57.83 12.23
CA VAL A 24 -27.39 -57.40 12.87
C VAL A 24 -27.68 -57.28 14.36
N SER A 25 -26.72 -57.57 15.23
CA SER A 25 -26.93 -57.60 16.68
C SER A 25 -26.81 -56.21 17.32
N ASP A 26 -27.79 -55.84 18.15
CA ASP A 26 -27.93 -54.53 18.81
C ASP A 26 -26.64 -54.04 19.53
N ALA A 27 -25.78 -54.95 19.99
CA ALA A 27 -24.51 -54.62 20.65
C ALA A 27 -23.45 -53.96 19.75
N GLU A 28 -23.55 -54.07 18.42
CA GLU A 28 -22.61 -53.41 17.49
C GLU A 28 -23.03 -51.98 17.12
N GLU A 29 -24.33 -51.65 17.16
CA GLU A 29 -24.79 -50.27 16.93
C GLU A 29 -24.47 -49.37 18.15
N GLU A 30 -24.66 -49.87 19.38
CA GLU A 30 -24.42 -49.12 20.62
C GLU A 30 -22.94 -48.66 20.76
N ILE A 31 -21.98 -49.53 20.38
CA ILE A 31 -20.53 -49.21 20.39
C ILE A 31 -20.16 -48.16 19.33
N VAL A 32 -20.88 -48.12 18.20
CA VAL A 32 -20.63 -47.15 17.12
C VAL A 32 -21.23 -45.78 17.45
N GLU A 33 -22.41 -45.72 18.09
CA GLU A 33 -22.97 -44.46 18.60
C GLU A 33 -22.10 -43.84 19.72
N GLU A 34 -21.67 -44.61 20.73
CA GLU A 34 -20.77 -44.09 21.78
C GLU A 34 -19.45 -43.53 21.21
N GLY A 35 -18.90 -44.19 20.18
CA GLY A 35 -17.71 -43.71 19.47
C GLY A 35 -17.93 -42.37 18.76
N LEU A 36 -19.04 -42.24 18.02
CA LEU A 36 -19.42 -41.01 17.31
C LEU A 36 -19.73 -39.85 18.27
N GLU A 37 -20.44 -40.10 19.37
CA GLU A 37 -20.68 -39.06 20.38
C GLU A 37 -19.38 -38.57 21.00
N SER A 38 -18.45 -39.48 21.33
CA SER A 38 -17.13 -39.14 21.89
C SER A 38 -16.32 -38.24 20.95
N GLU A 39 -16.26 -38.56 19.65
CA GLU A 39 -15.59 -37.71 18.66
C GLU A 39 -16.26 -36.33 18.52
N MET A 40 -17.59 -36.29 18.51
CA MET A 40 -18.35 -35.04 18.39
C MET A 40 -18.16 -34.14 19.62
N GLN A 41 -18.11 -34.72 20.83
CA GLN A 41 -17.79 -34.00 22.07
C GLN A 41 -16.34 -33.47 22.08
N GLN A 42 -15.37 -34.25 21.60
CA GLN A 42 -13.97 -33.83 21.46
C GLN A 42 -13.83 -32.66 20.48
N GLN A 43 -14.50 -32.73 19.32
CA GLN A 43 -14.49 -31.66 18.32
C GLN A 43 -15.17 -30.38 18.84
N ALA A 44 -16.29 -30.51 19.56
CA ALA A 44 -16.95 -29.39 20.23
C ALA A 44 -16.04 -28.75 21.31
N ALA A 45 -15.31 -29.55 22.10
CA ALA A 45 -14.36 -29.06 23.08
C ALA A 45 -13.17 -28.33 22.43
N GLN A 46 -12.67 -28.81 21.29
CA GLN A 46 -11.64 -28.15 20.50
C GLN A 46 -12.10 -26.79 19.96
N ILE A 47 -13.30 -26.71 19.38
CA ILE A 47 -13.93 -25.46 18.93
C ILE A 47 -14.12 -24.49 20.11
N ARG A 48 -14.54 -24.99 21.28
CA ARG A 48 -14.71 -24.17 22.50
C ARG A 48 -13.38 -23.60 23.00
N ARG A 49 -12.30 -24.39 23.01
CA ARG A 49 -10.93 -23.93 23.31
C ARG A 49 -10.44 -22.88 22.32
N GLU A 50 -10.69 -23.06 21.01
CA GLU A 50 -10.26 -22.10 19.99
C GLU A 50 -11.05 -20.78 20.04
N ARG A 51 -12.35 -20.82 20.40
CA ARG A 51 -13.15 -19.62 20.66
C ARG A 51 -12.68 -18.88 21.93
N LEU A 52 -12.30 -19.61 22.97
CA LEU A 52 -11.70 -19.04 24.19
C LEU A 52 -10.34 -18.39 23.91
N SER A 53 -9.44 -19.04 23.17
CA SER A 53 -8.14 -18.44 22.84
C SER A 53 -8.28 -17.19 21.95
N LYS A 54 -9.23 -17.19 21.00
CA LYS A 54 -9.59 -16.00 20.20
C LYS A 54 -10.17 -14.87 21.06
N ARG A 55 -11.01 -15.17 22.05
CA ARG A 55 -11.51 -14.17 23.03
C ARG A 55 -10.39 -13.59 23.89
N VAL A 56 -9.56 -14.43 24.50
CA VAL A 56 -8.41 -13.99 25.31
C VAL A 56 -7.42 -13.16 24.49
N GLN A 57 -7.19 -13.51 23.22
CA GLN A 57 -6.35 -12.71 22.33
C GLN A 57 -7.00 -11.35 21.98
N ALA A 58 -8.31 -11.30 21.76
CA ALA A 58 -9.05 -10.06 21.52
C ALA A 58 -9.07 -9.16 22.77
N GLU A 59 -9.22 -9.74 23.96
CA GLU A 59 -9.15 -9.02 25.24
C GLU A 59 -7.73 -8.52 25.53
N LYS A 60 -6.68 -9.29 25.23
CA LYS A 60 -5.30 -8.79 25.31
C LYS A 60 -5.05 -7.61 24.37
N VAL A 61 -5.47 -7.69 23.11
CA VAL A 61 -5.33 -6.56 22.17
C VAL A 61 -6.15 -5.34 22.63
N LYS A 62 -7.35 -5.56 23.18
CA LYS A 62 -8.17 -4.48 23.74
C LYS A 62 -7.52 -3.86 24.99
N ALA A 63 -6.95 -4.67 25.88
CA ALA A 63 -6.24 -4.23 27.08
C ALA A 63 -4.94 -3.48 26.74
N GLU A 64 -4.14 -3.97 25.79
CA GLU A 64 -2.97 -3.26 25.25
C GLU A 64 -3.39 -1.89 24.69
N SER A 65 -4.44 -1.84 23.86
CA SER A 65 -4.97 -0.57 23.29
C SER A 65 -5.61 0.37 24.33
N ALA A 66 -6.04 -0.16 25.47
CA ALA A 66 -6.55 0.62 26.60
C ALA A 66 -5.39 1.19 27.41
N LEU A 67 -4.38 0.36 27.72
CA LEU A 67 -3.17 0.75 28.44
C LEU A 67 -2.40 1.85 27.70
N THR A 68 -2.25 1.75 26.37
CA THR A 68 -1.68 2.84 25.55
C THR A 68 -2.46 4.15 25.72
N ARG A 69 -3.81 4.07 25.80
CA ARG A 69 -4.69 5.23 25.99
C ARG A 69 -4.59 5.82 27.41
N THR A 70 -4.46 5.00 28.45
CA THR A 70 -4.27 5.49 29.82
C THR A 70 -2.89 6.14 29.99
N MET A 71 -1.84 5.56 29.39
CA MET A 71 -0.48 6.14 29.44
C MET A 71 -0.39 7.49 28.71
N SER A 72 -1.18 7.72 27.65
CA SER A 72 -1.28 9.05 27.02
C SER A 72 -2.01 10.10 27.88
N LEU A 73 -2.92 9.68 28.77
CA LEU A 73 -3.62 10.60 29.69
C LEU A 73 -2.76 10.96 30.91
N VAL A 74 -1.99 10.00 31.44
CA VAL A 74 -1.13 10.22 32.62
C VAL A 74 0.08 11.14 32.34
N ARG A 75 0.49 11.31 31.07
CA ARG A 75 1.54 12.26 30.68
C ARG A 75 1.06 13.72 30.49
N GLY A 76 -0.21 14.03 30.80
CA GLY A 76 -0.76 15.38 30.68
C GLY A 76 -0.25 16.42 31.70
N THR A 77 0.65 16.06 32.62
CA THR A 77 1.08 16.92 33.73
C THR A 77 2.60 17.09 33.85
N SER A 78 3.28 17.41 32.73
CA SER A 78 4.62 17.99 32.80
C SER A 78 4.75 19.18 31.84
N ASN A 79 4.74 20.38 32.39
CA ASN A 79 4.80 21.63 31.64
C ASN A 79 6.22 21.86 31.07
N ARG A 80 6.43 21.51 29.81
CA ARG A 80 7.61 21.89 28.99
C ARG A 80 7.13 22.20 27.57
N GLY A 81 7.77 23.20 26.94
CA GLY A 81 7.21 23.96 25.81
C GLY A 81 6.80 23.16 24.56
N GLU A 82 5.90 23.77 23.78
CA GLU A 82 5.20 23.18 22.63
C GLU A 82 6.07 22.92 21.38
N ASP A 83 7.03 22.01 21.47
CA ASP A 83 7.84 21.55 20.33
C ASP A 83 7.62 20.08 19.97
N GLY A 84 6.36 19.73 19.74
CA GLY A 84 5.96 18.50 19.05
C GLY A 84 6.00 18.64 17.50
N PRO A 85 6.42 17.60 16.76
CA PRO A 85 6.30 17.55 15.30
C PRO A 85 4.88 17.18 14.85
N LEU A 86 4.49 17.62 13.64
CA LEU A 86 3.08 17.73 13.24
C LEU A 86 2.58 16.73 12.19
N VAL A 87 3.46 15.98 11.51
CA VAL A 87 3.09 14.73 10.80
C VAL A 87 3.68 13.54 11.51
N GLY A 88 2.75 12.70 11.98
CA GLY A 88 3.04 11.46 12.68
C GLY A 88 3.72 11.66 14.02
N HIS A 89 3.89 10.55 14.75
CA HIS A 89 4.83 10.55 15.85
C HIS A 89 6.24 10.36 15.27
N LEU A 90 7.16 11.25 15.67
CA LEU A 90 8.56 11.10 15.30
C LEU A 90 9.12 9.85 16.00
N ILE A 91 9.66 8.94 15.22
CA ILE A 91 10.30 7.74 15.76
C ILE A 91 11.74 8.08 16.18
N GLY A 92 11.88 8.75 17.34
CA GLY A 92 13.15 8.86 18.07
C GLY A 92 13.48 7.58 18.85
N GLU A 93 14.65 7.52 19.52
CA GLU A 93 15.07 6.30 20.25
C GLU A 93 14.08 5.89 21.36
N ASP A 94 13.31 6.84 21.90
CA ASP A 94 12.27 6.66 22.93
C ASP A 94 10.92 6.13 22.39
N HIS A 95 10.77 5.96 21.07
CA HIS A 95 9.50 5.55 20.46
C HIS A 95 9.38 4.01 20.40
N VAL A 96 8.21 3.47 20.75
CA VAL A 96 7.94 2.02 20.78
C VAL A 96 8.25 1.30 19.47
N ASN A 97 8.08 1.97 18.32
CA ASN A 97 8.39 1.42 16.99
C ASN A 97 9.84 1.67 16.50
N TYR A 98 10.72 2.29 17.31
CA TYR A 98 12.09 2.61 16.91
C TYR A 98 12.94 1.38 16.57
N VAL A 99 12.88 0.33 17.39
CA VAL A 99 13.62 -0.92 17.15
C VAL A 99 13.19 -1.57 15.82
N LEU A 100 11.89 -1.56 15.52
CA LEU A 100 11.36 -2.03 14.24
C LEU A 100 11.92 -1.19 13.09
N MET A 101 11.84 0.14 13.20
CA MET A 101 12.29 1.06 12.16
C MET A 101 13.79 0.94 11.88
N TYR A 102 14.61 0.96 12.93
CA TYR A 102 16.06 0.77 12.85
C TYR A 102 16.44 -0.53 12.12
N ASN A 103 15.74 -1.63 12.43
CA ASN A 103 15.96 -2.94 11.80
C ASN A 103 15.50 -2.95 10.32
N MET A 104 14.41 -2.24 9.99
CA MET A 104 13.96 -2.08 8.60
C MET A 104 14.99 -1.31 7.77
N LEU A 105 15.43 -0.13 8.24
CA LEU A 105 16.37 0.74 7.52
C LEU A 105 17.78 0.12 7.41
N THR A 106 18.28 -0.50 8.48
CA THR A 106 19.55 -1.24 8.47
C THR A 106 19.51 -2.41 7.50
N GLY A 107 18.37 -3.14 7.47
CA GLY A 107 18.14 -4.23 6.53
C GLY A 107 18.14 -3.77 5.06
N ILE A 108 17.45 -2.68 4.74
CA ILE A 108 17.45 -2.06 3.40
C ILE A 108 18.88 -1.69 3.00
N ARG A 109 19.61 -0.98 3.87
CA ARG A 109 20.98 -0.51 3.58
C ARG A 109 21.89 -1.65 3.16
N ILE A 110 21.98 -2.71 3.97
CA ILE A 110 22.85 -3.85 3.64
C ILE A 110 22.33 -4.63 2.43
N ALA A 111 21.03 -4.89 2.33
CA ALA A 111 20.47 -5.67 1.22
C ALA A 111 20.72 -5.02 -0.14
N VAL A 112 20.48 -3.71 -0.24
CA VAL A 112 20.70 -2.93 -1.46
C VAL A 112 22.20 -2.78 -1.76
N SER A 113 23.04 -2.38 -0.81
CA SER A 113 24.49 -2.26 -1.06
C SER A 113 25.14 -3.59 -1.46
N ARG A 114 24.62 -4.74 -0.98
CA ARG A 114 25.03 -6.09 -1.41
C ARG A 114 24.55 -6.45 -2.81
N CYS A 115 23.38 -5.99 -3.23
CA CYS A 115 22.94 -6.14 -4.62
C CYS A 115 23.81 -5.26 -5.55
N GLN A 116 24.09 -4.02 -5.14
CA GLN A 116 24.88 -3.06 -5.91
C GLN A 116 26.33 -3.49 -6.12
N ALA A 117 26.92 -4.16 -5.13
CA ALA A 117 28.29 -4.69 -5.19
C ALA A 117 28.48 -5.79 -6.25
N LYS A 118 27.39 -6.39 -6.77
CA LYS A 118 27.46 -7.42 -7.80
C LYS A 118 27.51 -6.79 -9.20
N ILE A 119 28.32 -7.38 -10.08
CA ILE A 119 28.44 -7.03 -11.50
C ILE A 119 27.05 -7.11 -12.17
N ARG A 120 26.68 -6.08 -12.94
CA ARG A 120 25.39 -6.06 -13.65
C ARG A 120 25.33 -7.20 -14.67
N ARG A 121 24.16 -7.85 -14.77
CA ARG A 121 23.83 -8.86 -15.77
C ARG A 121 22.35 -8.73 -16.18
N PRO A 122 21.93 -9.25 -17.34
CA PRO A 122 20.51 -9.37 -17.67
C PRO A 122 19.74 -10.19 -16.63
N LEU A 123 18.45 -9.87 -16.45
CA LEU A 123 17.54 -10.63 -15.59
C LEU A 123 17.24 -12.02 -16.16
N THR A 124 17.02 -12.98 -15.26
CA THR A 124 16.54 -14.33 -15.56
C THR A 124 15.18 -14.58 -14.87
N GLU A 125 14.46 -15.63 -15.27
CA GLU A 125 13.18 -15.99 -14.64
C GLU A 125 13.29 -16.20 -13.12
N ASP A 126 14.41 -16.75 -12.67
CA ASP A 126 14.69 -16.98 -11.25
C ASP A 126 14.72 -15.68 -10.45
N ASP A 127 15.18 -14.56 -11.03
CA ASP A 127 15.31 -13.29 -10.32
C ASP A 127 13.97 -12.73 -9.84
N TYR A 128 12.87 -13.02 -10.53
CA TYR A 128 11.52 -12.63 -10.11
C TYR A 128 11.02 -13.41 -8.89
N THR A 129 11.52 -14.63 -8.67
CA THR A 129 11.12 -15.47 -7.54
C THR A 129 12.14 -15.42 -6.38
N ALA A 130 13.40 -15.09 -6.70
CA ALA A 130 14.55 -15.03 -5.81
C ALA A 130 14.27 -14.27 -4.51
N ALA A 131 14.90 -14.71 -3.42
CA ALA A 131 14.86 -13.95 -2.18
C ALA A 131 16.04 -14.24 -1.25
N HIS A 132 16.86 -13.23 -1.01
CA HIS A 132 18.01 -13.31 -0.12
C HIS A 132 17.57 -13.15 1.34
N LYS A 133 18.14 -13.96 2.23
CA LYS A 133 17.91 -13.89 3.68
C LYS A 133 19.19 -13.38 4.33
N TYR A 134 19.05 -12.46 5.28
CA TYR A 134 20.16 -11.95 6.08
C TYR A 134 19.81 -12.11 7.57
N SER A 135 20.76 -12.56 8.36
CA SER A 135 20.70 -12.54 9.82
C SER A 135 21.63 -11.43 10.28
N PHE A 136 21.12 -10.56 11.15
CA PHE A 136 21.89 -9.51 11.79
C PHE A 136 21.98 -9.87 13.26
N ASP A 137 23.21 -9.91 13.76
CA ASP A 137 23.52 -10.25 15.14
C ASP A 137 24.36 -9.11 15.75
N ILE A 138 24.23 -8.86 17.06
CA ILE A 138 24.92 -7.74 17.75
C ILE A 138 26.44 -7.76 17.58
N VAL A 139 27.05 -8.95 17.47
CA VAL A 139 28.49 -9.13 17.24
C VAL A 139 28.91 -8.72 15.81
N GLY A 140 28.00 -8.85 14.84
CA GLY A 140 28.29 -8.73 13.41
C GLY A 140 29.07 -9.92 12.85
N ASN A 141 29.11 -10.02 11.52
CA ASN A 141 29.91 -11.01 10.80
C ASN A 141 30.51 -10.37 9.53
N GLU A 142 31.21 -11.14 8.68
CA GLU A 142 31.86 -10.60 7.48
C GLU A 142 30.86 -10.08 6.42
N LEU A 143 29.63 -10.60 6.41
CA LEU A 143 28.62 -10.36 5.37
C LEU A 143 27.54 -9.35 5.79
N THR A 144 27.33 -9.18 7.09
CA THR A 144 26.46 -8.17 7.72
C THR A 144 27.23 -7.47 8.86
N PRO A 145 27.44 -6.14 8.79
CA PRO A 145 28.01 -5.38 9.91
C PRO A 145 27.19 -5.56 11.20
N SER A 146 27.81 -5.34 12.36
CA SER A 146 27.11 -5.39 13.65
C SER A 146 25.93 -4.42 13.68
N ALA A 147 24.78 -4.94 14.08
CA ALA A 147 23.55 -4.19 14.31
C ALA A 147 23.38 -3.90 15.81
N ARG A 148 22.57 -2.90 16.18
CA ARG A 148 22.22 -2.68 17.60
C ARG A 148 21.34 -3.78 18.20
N TYR A 149 20.62 -4.53 17.36
CA TYR A 149 19.66 -5.55 17.76
C TYR A 149 19.76 -6.77 16.84
N ASP A 150 19.45 -7.94 17.36
CA ASP A 150 19.35 -9.14 16.53
C ASP A 150 18.06 -9.10 15.70
N PHE A 151 18.13 -9.39 14.40
CA PHE A 151 16.94 -9.54 13.56
C PHE A 151 17.21 -10.35 12.28
N LYS A 152 16.14 -10.86 11.65
CA LYS A 152 16.25 -11.55 10.35
C LYS A 152 15.53 -10.75 9.27
N PHE A 153 16.29 -10.30 8.28
CA PHE A 153 15.77 -9.62 7.09
C PHE A 153 15.59 -10.62 5.95
N LYS A 154 14.66 -10.32 5.05
CA LYS A 154 14.52 -11.01 3.78
C LYS A 154 14.17 -10.01 2.70
N ASP A 155 14.96 -10.04 1.65
CA ASP A 155 14.89 -9.19 0.48
C ASP A 155 14.36 -10.02 -0.70
N TYR A 156 13.37 -9.52 -1.43
CA TYR A 156 12.68 -10.28 -2.49
C TYR A 156 12.95 -9.65 -3.86
N ALA A 157 13.25 -10.48 -4.86
CA ALA A 157 13.55 -10.08 -6.23
C ALA A 157 14.56 -8.90 -6.36
N PRO A 158 15.72 -8.95 -5.67
CA PRO A 158 16.62 -7.80 -5.51
C PRO A 158 17.18 -7.26 -6.82
N TRP A 159 17.39 -8.13 -7.83
CA TRP A 159 17.82 -7.72 -9.16
C TRP A 159 16.72 -7.00 -9.93
N VAL A 160 15.47 -7.50 -9.87
CA VAL A 160 14.32 -6.84 -10.51
C VAL A 160 14.08 -5.46 -9.91
N PHE A 161 14.13 -5.32 -8.58
CA PHE A 161 14.02 -4.02 -7.93
C PHE A 161 15.27 -3.13 -8.10
N ARG A 162 16.45 -3.69 -8.43
CA ARG A 162 17.60 -2.89 -8.85
C ARG A 162 17.35 -2.28 -10.23
N GLU A 163 16.95 -3.08 -11.22
CA GLU A 163 16.67 -2.60 -12.57
C GLU A 163 15.50 -1.62 -12.61
N LEU A 164 14.41 -1.91 -11.88
CA LEU A 164 13.29 -0.96 -11.71
C LEU A 164 13.76 0.40 -11.20
N ARG A 165 14.62 0.44 -10.16
CA ARG A 165 15.12 1.70 -9.59
C ARG A 165 16.06 2.43 -10.55
N GLU A 166 17.11 1.77 -11.04
CA GLU A 166 18.15 2.41 -11.84
C GLU A 166 17.65 2.79 -13.25
N ASP A 167 17.03 1.84 -13.98
CA ASP A 167 16.86 1.98 -15.43
C ASP A 167 15.49 2.54 -15.83
N TYR A 168 14.44 2.29 -15.06
CA TYR A 168 13.06 2.70 -15.39
C TYR A 168 12.47 3.77 -14.44
N PHE A 169 13.01 3.89 -13.22
CA PHE A 169 12.63 4.94 -12.28
C PHE A 169 13.72 6.01 -12.08
N HIS A 170 14.87 5.85 -12.73
CA HIS A 170 16.01 6.79 -12.76
C HIS A 170 16.50 7.23 -11.37
N LEU A 171 16.39 6.35 -10.36
CA LEU A 171 16.90 6.59 -9.01
C LEU A 171 18.38 6.23 -8.91
N ASP A 172 19.19 7.17 -8.43
CA ASP A 172 20.55 6.84 -8.03
C ASP A 172 20.55 5.94 -6.77
N PRO A 173 21.32 4.82 -6.75
CA PRO A 173 21.37 3.91 -5.61
C PRO A 173 21.93 4.51 -4.32
N ALA A 174 22.84 5.49 -4.39
CA ALA A 174 23.39 6.17 -3.22
C ALA A 174 22.37 7.19 -2.66
N ASP A 175 21.71 7.96 -3.51
CA ASP A 175 20.63 8.88 -3.12
C ASP A 175 19.44 8.15 -2.50
N TYR A 176 19.01 7.03 -3.10
CA TYR A 176 17.97 6.16 -2.55
C TYR A 176 18.33 5.67 -1.14
N LEU A 177 19.58 5.26 -0.94
CA LEU A 177 20.07 4.81 0.37
C LEU A 177 20.23 5.96 1.37
N LEU A 178 20.71 7.13 0.95
CA LEU A 178 20.88 8.28 1.80
C LEU A 178 19.51 8.79 2.27
N SER A 179 18.57 9.00 1.35
CA SER A 179 17.19 9.42 1.63
C SER A 179 16.49 8.55 2.68
N LEU A 180 16.59 7.22 2.54
CA LEU A 180 15.96 6.27 3.47
C LEU A 180 16.73 6.07 4.77
N THR A 181 18.06 6.24 4.80
CA THR A 181 18.90 5.76 5.92
C THR A 181 19.84 6.81 6.55
N ALA A 182 19.77 8.08 6.12
CA ALA A 182 20.58 9.19 6.64
C ALA A 182 20.39 9.42 8.15
N LYS A 183 19.15 9.50 8.61
CA LYS A 183 18.77 9.58 10.03
C LYS A 183 17.64 8.58 10.25
N TYR A 184 17.69 7.82 11.35
CA TYR A 184 16.65 6.81 11.70
C TYR A 184 15.33 7.45 12.19
N ILE A 185 15.00 8.63 11.68
CA ILE A 185 13.87 9.47 12.08
C ILE A 185 12.89 9.45 10.92
N LEU A 186 11.87 8.60 11.01
CA LEU A 186 10.72 8.65 10.11
C LEU A 186 9.48 9.12 10.89
N SER A 187 8.57 9.80 10.20
CA SER A 187 7.25 10.14 10.72
C SER A 187 6.29 8.96 10.54
N GLU A 188 5.69 8.48 11.63
CA GLU A 188 4.66 7.43 11.58
C GLU A 188 3.26 8.00 11.37
N LEU A 189 2.67 7.76 10.20
CA LEU A 189 1.25 8.03 9.96
C LEU A 189 0.45 6.73 10.11
N GLY A 190 -0.39 6.67 11.15
CA GLY A 190 -1.39 5.62 11.28
C GLY A 190 -2.40 5.70 10.14
N SER A 191 -2.69 4.58 9.46
CA SER A 191 -3.60 4.62 8.31
C SER A 191 -5.02 5.02 8.73
N PRO A 192 -5.67 5.99 8.06
CA PRO A 192 -7.12 6.21 8.23
C PRO A 192 -7.98 5.07 7.63
N GLY A 193 -7.35 4.08 6.98
CA GLY A 193 -8.01 2.92 6.38
C GLY A 193 -8.20 1.74 7.34
N LYS A 194 -9.14 0.85 6.99
CA LYS A 194 -9.54 -0.33 7.79
C LYS A 194 -8.45 -1.41 7.95
N SER A 195 -7.30 -1.28 7.29
CA SER A 195 -6.30 -2.36 7.14
C SER A 195 -5.27 -2.44 8.28
N GLY A 196 -5.14 -1.42 9.13
CA GLY A 196 -4.14 -1.40 10.20
C GLY A 196 -2.69 -1.42 9.71
N SER A 197 -2.45 -0.90 8.50
CA SER A 197 -1.13 -0.73 7.90
C SER A 197 -0.47 0.56 8.41
N PHE A 198 0.84 0.52 8.61
CA PHE A 198 1.63 1.69 9.01
C PHE A 198 2.31 2.29 7.77
N PHE A 199 2.30 3.63 7.70
CA PHE A 199 3.02 4.40 6.71
C PHE A 199 4.14 5.16 7.40
N TYR A 200 5.35 5.07 6.85
CA TYR A 200 6.50 5.84 7.29
C TYR A 200 7.10 6.60 6.11
N PHE A 201 7.46 7.86 6.30
CA PHE A 201 8.04 8.70 5.26
C PHE A 201 9.56 8.86 5.44
N SER A 202 10.32 8.87 4.35
CA SER A 202 11.74 9.27 4.38
C SER A 202 11.90 10.71 4.90
N ARG A 203 13.10 11.05 5.40
CA ARG A 203 13.36 12.41 5.97
C ARG A 203 13.09 13.53 4.96
N ASP A 204 13.42 13.29 3.69
CA ASP A 204 13.19 14.19 2.56
C ASP A 204 11.79 14.05 1.92
N TYR A 205 10.92 13.22 2.52
CA TYR A 205 9.54 12.96 2.08
C TYR A 205 9.41 12.38 0.65
N ARG A 206 10.50 11.95 -0.01
CA ARG A 206 10.49 11.33 -1.35
C ARG A 206 9.91 9.93 -1.39
N PHE A 207 10.11 9.15 -0.32
CA PHE A 207 9.77 7.73 -0.26
C PHE A 207 8.81 7.41 0.88
N ILE A 208 7.95 6.43 0.64
CA ILE A 208 7.02 5.87 1.60
C ILE A 208 7.38 4.42 1.85
N ILE A 209 7.56 4.05 3.12
CA ILE A 209 7.62 2.66 3.56
C ILE A 209 6.24 2.27 4.08
N LYS A 210 5.54 1.41 3.34
CA LYS A 210 4.19 0.93 3.69
C LYS A 210 4.27 -0.51 4.19
N THR A 211 3.77 -0.79 5.39
CA THR A 211 3.60 -2.19 5.84
C THR A 211 2.41 -2.83 5.14
N ILE A 212 2.57 -4.07 4.70
CA ILE A 212 1.59 -4.81 3.91
C ILE A 212 1.30 -6.19 4.49
N HIS A 213 0.11 -6.69 4.23
CA HIS A 213 -0.37 -7.96 4.73
C HIS A 213 0.32 -9.16 4.04
N HIS A 214 0.23 -10.33 4.68
CA HIS A 214 0.83 -11.56 4.16
C HIS A 214 0.28 -11.97 2.78
N ASN A 215 -0.96 -11.59 2.45
CA ASN A 215 -1.54 -11.88 1.14
C ASN A 215 -1.06 -10.89 0.05
N GLU A 216 -0.89 -9.60 0.40
CA GLU A 216 -0.42 -8.56 -0.52
C GLU A 216 1.01 -8.83 -1.00
N HIS A 217 1.94 -9.22 -0.10
CA HIS A 217 3.31 -9.51 -0.53
C HIS A 217 3.40 -10.78 -1.40
N LYS A 218 2.53 -11.78 -1.16
CA LYS A 218 2.39 -12.96 -2.02
C LYS A 218 1.87 -12.56 -3.40
N PHE A 219 0.88 -11.66 -3.44
CA PHE A 219 0.31 -11.15 -4.66
C PHE A 219 1.33 -10.35 -5.49
N LEU A 220 2.04 -9.39 -4.88
CA LEU A 220 3.10 -8.62 -5.56
C LEU A 220 4.14 -9.54 -6.20
N ARG A 221 4.65 -10.54 -5.47
CA ARG A 221 5.59 -11.53 -6.03
C ARG A 221 5.03 -12.32 -7.21
N ARG A 222 3.72 -12.61 -7.23
CA ARG A 222 3.05 -13.31 -8.34
C ARG A 222 2.88 -12.43 -9.57
N ILE A 223 2.68 -11.12 -9.40
CA ILE A 223 2.49 -10.18 -10.52
C ILE A 223 3.78 -9.48 -10.96
N LEU A 224 4.88 -9.61 -10.22
CA LEU A 224 6.09 -8.80 -10.37
C LEU A 224 6.62 -8.75 -11.81
N LYS A 225 6.68 -9.88 -12.51
CA LYS A 225 7.10 -9.91 -13.92
C LYS A 225 6.19 -9.08 -14.82
N LYS A 226 4.87 -9.23 -14.68
CA LYS A 226 3.88 -8.45 -15.46
C LYS A 226 3.90 -6.96 -15.12
N TYR A 227 4.17 -6.62 -13.86
CA TYR A 227 4.37 -5.23 -13.42
C TYR A 227 5.65 -4.63 -14.02
N TYR A 228 6.77 -5.36 -13.97
CA TYR A 228 8.04 -4.95 -14.56
C TYR A 228 7.93 -4.70 -16.08
N GLU A 229 7.35 -5.64 -16.84
CA GLU A 229 7.14 -5.45 -18.29
C GLU A 229 6.22 -4.27 -18.60
N HIS A 230 5.20 -4.04 -17.76
CA HIS A 230 4.32 -2.87 -17.92
C HIS A 230 5.05 -1.56 -17.68
N VAL A 231 5.85 -1.44 -16.62
CA VAL A 231 6.69 -0.26 -16.33
C VAL A 231 7.66 -0.01 -17.49
N LYS A 232 8.34 -1.06 -17.97
CA LYS A 232 9.28 -1.02 -19.09
C LYS A 232 8.65 -0.52 -20.39
N THR A 233 7.43 -0.96 -20.70
CA THR A 233 6.71 -0.56 -21.93
C THR A 233 5.87 0.72 -21.77
N ASN A 234 5.66 1.19 -20.54
CA ASN A 234 4.87 2.38 -20.22
C ASN A 234 5.64 3.24 -19.21
N PRO A 235 6.72 3.93 -19.63
CA PRO A 235 7.56 4.71 -18.72
C PRO A 235 6.78 5.79 -17.97
N HIS A 236 5.69 6.30 -18.54
CA HIS A 236 4.84 7.34 -17.91
C HIS A 236 3.68 6.76 -17.09
N THR A 237 3.71 5.49 -16.70
CA THR A 237 2.66 4.86 -15.87
C THR A 237 2.36 5.64 -14.59
N LEU A 238 1.07 5.72 -14.27
CA LEU A 238 0.54 6.32 -13.04
C LEU A 238 0.52 5.32 -11.88
N LEU A 239 0.79 4.03 -12.14
CA LEU A 239 0.86 3.01 -11.09
C LEU A 239 1.92 3.36 -10.04
N SER A 240 1.59 3.14 -8.77
CA SER A 240 2.54 3.26 -7.65
C SER A 240 3.87 2.56 -7.97
N ARG A 241 4.97 3.29 -7.83
CA ARG A 241 6.33 2.83 -8.17
C ARG A 241 6.90 2.05 -6.99
N PHE A 242 7.16 0.76 -7.16
CA PHE A 242 7.72 -0.08 -6.10
C PHE A 242 9.25 -0.16 -6.24
N TYR A 243 9.95 0.31 -5.20
CA TYR A 243 11.42 0.38 -5.15
C TYR A 243 12.07 -0.78 -4.39
N GLY A 244 11.27 -1.53 -3.62
CA GLY A 244 11.72 -2.75 -2.96
C GLY A 244 10.57 -3.46 -2.24
N LEU A 245 10.66 -4.78 -2.15
CA LEU A 245 9.79 -5.61 -1.31
C LEU A 245 10.64 -6.38 -0.31
N HIS A 246 10.37 -6.19 0.98
CA HIS A 246 11.16 -6.82 2.03
C HIS A 246 10.31 -7.37 3.19
N ARG A 247 10.97 -8.08 4.10
CA ARG A 247 10.37 -8.58 5.34
C ARG A 247 11.38 -8.59 6.48
N VAL A 248 11.05 -7.91 7.56
CA VAL A 248 11.76 -8.00 8.85
C VAL A 248 11.09 -9.03 9.77
N LYS A 249 11.89 -9.77 10.53
CA LYS A 249 11.45 -10.62 11.64
C LYS A 249 12.28 -10.27 12.88
N LEU A 250 11.60 -9.74 13.89
CA LEU A 250 12.15 -9.49 15.22
C LEU A 250 12.36 -10.81 16.00
N PRO A 251 13.28 -10.89 16.97
CA PRO A 251 13.38 -12.00 17.92
C PRO A 251 12.05 -12.13 18.66
N HIS A 252 11.50 -13.35 18.73
CA HIS A 252 10.18 -13.66 19.31
C HIS A 252 8.97 -12.88 18.74
N GLY A 253 9.17 -12.00 17.76
CA GLY A 253 8.15 -11.13 17.19
C GLY A 253 7.51 -11.61 15.89
N ARG A 254 6.48 -10.88 15.45
CA ARG A 254 5.75 -11.15 14.20
C ARG A 254 6.62 -10.86 12.97
N LYS A 255 6.30 -11.50 11.84
CA LYS A 255 6.92 -11.24 10.54
C LYS A 255 6.21 -10.04 9.89
N ILE A 256 6.91 -8.93 9.70
CA ILE A 256 6.36 -7.72 9.07
C ILE A 256 6.87 -7.67 7.64
N HIS A 257 5.94 -7.59 6.68
CA HIS A 257 6.23 -7.38 5.26
C HIS A 257 5.98 -5.92 4.94
N PHE A 258 6.79 -5.34 4.06
CA PHE A 258 6.66 -3.94 3.68
C PHE A 258 7.23 -3.70 2.29
N VAL A 259 6.73 -2.66 1.64
CA VAL A 259 7.25 -2.14 0.37
C VAL A 259 7.79 -0.73 0.57
N ILE A 260 8.81 -0.39 -0.20
CA ILE A 260 9.18 1.02 -0.43
C ILE A 260 8.52 1.44 -1.73
N MET A 261 7.87 2.60 -1.72
CA MET A 261 7.23 3.19 -2.88
C MET A 261 7.47 4.70 -2.96
N ASN A 262 7.17 5.31 -4.10
CA ASN A 262 7.23 6.76 -4.24
C ASN A 262 6.19 7.45 -3.36
N ASN A 263 6.54 8.63 -2.84
CA ASN A 263 5.54 9.62 -2.46
C ASN A 263 5.05 10.33 -3.72
N LEU A 264 3.74 10.36 -3.93
CA LEU A 264 3.13 11.05 -5.07
C LEU A 264 3.37 12.56 -4.96
N PHE A 265 3.06 13.12 -3.80
CA PHE A 265 3.14 14.55 -3.55
C PHE A 265 4.61 14.97 -3.38
N PRO A 266 5.07 16.04 -4.06
CA PRO A 266 6.44 16.50 -3.94
C PRO A 266 6.70 17.07 -2.53
N PRO A 267 7.93 16.96 -2.02
CA PRO A 267 8.28 17.50 -0.70
C PRO A 267 8.21 19.04 -0.64
N HIS A 268 8.19 19.73 -1.78
CA HIS A 268 8.44 21.18 -1.86
C HIS A 268 7.21 22.04 -2.26
N LYS A 269 6.00 21.46 -2.35
CA LYS A 269 4.76 22.20 -2.66
C LYS A 269 3.65 21.89 -1.64
N ASP A 270 2.88 22.91 -1.27
CA ASP A 270 1.67 22.77 -0.46
C ASP A 270 0.53 22.16 -1.30
N VAL A 271 0.07 20.95 -0.95
CA VAL A 271 -1.12 20.35 -1.59
C VAL A 271 -2.36 20.88 -0.87
N HIS A 272 -3.12 21.76 -1.54
CA HIS A 272 -4.25 22.48 -0.94
C HIS A 272 -5.54 21.65 -0.86
N GLU A 273 -5.74 20.71 -1.79
CA GLU A 273 -6.83 19.74 -1.76
C GLU A 273 -6.31 18.34 -2.13
N THR A 274 -6.82 17.30 -1.48
CA THR A 274 -6.47 15.90 -1.77
C THR A 274 -7.73 15.04 -1.92
N TYR A 275 -7.82 14.27 -3.00
CA TYR A 275 -8.94 13.38 -3.30
C TYR A 275 -8.46 11.95 -3.57
N ASP A 276 -9.13 10.97 -2.97
CA ASP A 276 -9.06 9.55 -3.31
C ASP A 276 -10.30 9.22 -4.15
N LEU A 277 -10.13 8.85 -5.43
CA LEU A 277 -11.23 8.65 -6.39
C LEU A 277 -11.25 7.21 -6.90
N LYS A 278 -12.43 6.56 -6.92
CA LYS A 278 -12.63 5.15 -7.33
C LYS A 278 -13.69 4.96 -8.43
N GLY A 279 -14.39 6.01 -8.82
CA GLY A 279 -15.58 5.94 -9.67
C GLY A 279 -16.75 5.23 -8.99
N SER A 280 -16.93 5.39 -7.68
CA SER A 280 -18.04 4.77 -6.94
C SER A 280 -18.59 5.73 -5.89
N THR A 281 -19.86 5.58 -5.51
CA THR A 281 -20.56 6.55 -4.63
C THR A 281 -20.83 6.02 -3.22
N VAL A 282 -21.05 4.71 -3.05
CA VAL A 282 -21.45 4.13 -1.74
C VAL A 282 -20.31 4.22 -0.70
N GLY A 283 -20.49 5.05 0.33
CA GLY A 283 -19.49 5.31 1.37
C GLY A 283 -18.31 6.18 0.91
N ARG A 284 -18.48 6.86 -0.24
CA ARG A 284 -17.45 7.64 -0.93
C ARG A 284 -17.64 9.15 -0.77
N GLU A 285 -18.02 9.55 0.43
CA GLU A 285 -18.00 10.92 0.92
C GLU A 285 -17.10 11.04 2.16
N TYR A 286 -16.54 12.21 2.37
CA TYR A 286 -15.93 12.66 3.63
C TYR A 286 -16.76 13.84 4.17
N PRO A 287 -17.16 13.88 5.45
CA PRO A 287 -18.02 14.94 5.98
C PRO A 287 -17.36 16.33 5.85
N GLU A 288 -18.06 17.27 5.21
CA GLU A 288 -17.50 18.59 4.88
C GLU A 288 -17.12 19.42 6.12
N GLU A 289 -17.89 19.34 7.22
CA GLU A 289 -17.52 20.05 8.46
C GLU A 289 -16.15 19.59 9.00
N LYS A 290 -15.86 18.29 8.91
CA LYS A 290 -14.53 17.75 9.29
C LYS A 290 -13.45 18.09 8.26
N ALA A 291 -13.81 18.40 7.02
CA ALA A 291 -12.86 18.84 6.00
C ALA A 291 -12.45 20.31 6.22
N LYS A 292 -13.37 21.17 6.67
CA LYS A 292 -13.07 22.56 7.05
C LYS A 292 -12.08 22.62 8.22
N GLU A 293 -12.27 21.77 9.23
CA GLU A 293 -11.40 21.66 10.40
C GLU A 293 -10.04 21.02 10.10
N ASN A 294 -9.95 20.18 9.07
CA ASN A 294 -8.74 19.44 8.71
C ASN A 294 -8.32 19.68 7.26
N PRO A 295 -7.42 20.65 7.00
CA PRO A 295 -6.85 20.89 5.66
C PRO A 295 -6.13 19.67 5.04
N ARG A 296 -5.85 18.64 5.84
CA ARG A 296 -5.24 17.36 5.39
C ARG A 296 -6.28 16.27 5.10
N ALA A 297 -7.57 16.60 5.05
CA ALA A 297 -8.62 15.63 4.78
C ALA A 297 -8.53 15.09 3.34
N THR A 298 -8.38 13.77 3.20
CA THR A 298 -8.55 13.09 1.92
C THR A 298 -10.05 12.98 1.59
N LEU A 299 -10.49 13.87 0.70
CA LEU A 299 -11.84 13.89 0.15
C LEU A 299 -12.05 12.72 -0.82
N LYS A 300 -13.29 12.50 -1.26
CA LYS A 300 -13.67 11.34 -2.08
C LYS A 300 -14.58 11.73 -3.25
N ASP A 301 -15.04 10.73 -4.00
CA ASP A 301 -15.85 10.84 -5.23
C ASP A 301 -17.07 11.76 -5.06
N LEU A 302 -17.85 11.62 -3.97
CA LEU A 302 -19.02 12.47 -3.75
C LEU A 302 -18.64 13.92 -3.44
N ASN A 303 -17.57 14.18 -2.69
CA ASN A 303 -17.06 15.55 -2.50
C ASN A 303 -16.65 16.17 -3.84
N TRP A 304 -15.97 15.41 -4.70
CA TRP A 304 -15.57 15.86 -6.04
C TRP A 304 -16.78 16.26 -6.90
N ILE A 305 -17.82 15.42 -6.92
CA ILE A 305 -19.07 15.64 -7.66
C ILE A 305 -19.84 16.83 -7.08
N HIS A 306 -20.07 16.87 -5.76
CA HIS A 306 -20.82 17.93 -5.08
C HIS A 306 -20.15 19.31 -5.25
N ARG A 307 -18.81 19.35 -5.21
CA ARG A 307 -18.00 20.56 -5.46
C ARG A 307 -17.84 20.89 -6.96
N ARG A 308 -18.46 20.12 -7.86
CA ARG A 308 -18.40 20.27 -9.33
C ARG A 308 -16.97 20.39 -9.88
N LYS A 309 -16.02 19.67 -9.27
CA LYS A 309 -14.61 19.70 -9.67
C LYS A 309 -14.42 19.02 -11.03
N THR A 310 -13.48 19.55 -11.83
CA THR A 310 -12.99 18.90 -13.05
C THR A 310 -11.47 19.01 -13.12
N LEU A 311 -10.82 18.12 -13.87
CA LEU A 311 -9.43 18.27 -14.28
C LEU A 311 -9.39 19.15 -15.53
N GLU A 312 -8.78 20.33 -15.40
CA GLU A 312 -8.62 21.31 -16.46
C GLU A 312 -7.38 20.95 -17.27
N LEU A 313 -7.61 20.13 -18.31
CA LEU A 313 -6.59 19.63 -19.21
C LEU A 313 -7.05 19.86 -20.65
N GLY A 314 -6.24 20.60 -21.40
CA GLY A 314 -6.42 20.82 -22.84
C GLY A 314 -6.29 19.53 -23.64
N PRO A 315 -6.68 19.54 -24.93
CA PRO A 315 -6.76 18.36 -25.78
C PRO A 315 -5.53 17.43 -25.72
N GLU A 316 -4.32 17.98 -25.67
CA GLU A 316 -3.07 17.20 -25.69
C GLU A 316 -2.84 16.45 -24.36
N LYS A 317 -2.79 17.18 -23.24
CA LYS A 317 -2.60 16.58 -21.91
C LYS A 317 -3.75 15.63 -21.54
N ARG A 318 -4.97 15.96 -21.96
CA ARG A 318 -6.17 15.11 -21.80
C ARG A 318 -6.06 13.79 -22.56
N ALA A 319 -5.60 13.82 -23.82
CA ALA A 319 -5.40 12.61 -24.61
C ALA A 319 -4.31 11.71 -24.01
N LEU A 320 -3.17 12.28 -23.62
CA LEU A 320 -2.06 11.56 -22.99
C LEU A 320 -2.48 10.88 -21.67
N LEU A 321 -3.16 11.62 -20.79
CA LEU A 321 -3.62 11.10 -19.50
C LEU A 321 -4.69 10.01 -19.67
N THR A 322 -5.63 10.22 -20.59
CA THR A 322 -6.69 9.24 -20.91
C THR A 322 -6.09 7.93 -21.41
N GLU A 323 -5.14 7.98 -22.35
CA GLU A 323 -4.52 6.76 -22.89
C GLU A 323 -3.63 6.04 -21.87
N GLN A 324 -2.90 6.77 -21.01
CA GLN A 324 -2.12 6.13 -19.94
C GLN A 324 -3.03 5.44 -18.91
N LEU A 325 -4.12 6.11 -18.47
CA LEU A 325 -5.11 5.52 -17.57
C LEU A 325 -5.75 4.26 -18.17
N ARG A 326 -5.99 4.24 -19.49
CA ARG A 326 -6.50 3.06 -20.19
C ARG A 326 -5.52 1.88 -20.09
N ARG A 327 -4.23 2.11 -20.37
CA ARG A 327 -3.18 1.07 -20.30
C ARG A 327 -2.98 0.55 -18.88
N ASP A 328 -2.94 1.44 -17.89
CA ASP A 328 -2.78 1.08 -16.49
C ASP A 328 -4.01 0.30 -15.96
N SER A 329 -5.22 0.75 -16.27
CA SER A 329 -6.46 0.04 -15.92
C SER A 329 -6.51 -1.36 -16.56
N GLU A 330 -6.11 -1.49 -17.82
CA GLU A 330 -6.09 -2.77 -18.53
C GLU A 330 -5.06 -3.76 -17.93
N LEU A 331 -3.92 -3.30 -17.41
CA LEU A 331 -3.07 -4.17 -16.57
C LEU A 331 -3.82 -4.65 -15.33
N LEU A 332 -4.43 -3.75 -14.56
CA LEU A 332 -5.10 -4.07 -13.30
C LEU A 332 -6.28 -5.03 -13.51
N LYS A 333 -7.06 -4.86 -14.59
CA LYS A 333 -8.11 -5.79 -15.04
C LYS A 333 -7.54 -7.19 -15.29
N ARG A 334 -6.48 -7.32 -16.10
CA ARG A 334 -5.80 -8.61 -16.40
C ARG A 334 -5.12 -9.26 -15.19
N LEU A 335 -4.77 -8.48 -14.17
CA LEU A 335 -4.22 -8.96 -12.90
C LEU A 335 -5.30 -9.29 -11.85
N TYR A 336 -6.58 -9.07 -12.17
CA TYR A 336 -7.72 -9.22 -11.25
C TYR A 336 -7.58 -8.39 -9.97
N VAL A 337 -7.05 -7.17 -10.10
CA VAL A 337 -6.94 -6.20 -9.00
C VAL A 337 -8.24 -5.40 -8.88
N MET A 338 -8.61 -5.05 -7.66
CA MET A 338 -9.80 -4.25 -7.33
C MET A 338 -9.47 -3.21 -6.27
N ASP A 339 -10.44 -2.36 -5.93
CA ASP A 339 -10.35 -1.41 -4.81
C ASP A 339 -9.16 -0.41 -4.88
N TYR A 340 -8.56 -0.19 -6.05
CA TYR A 340 -7.51 0.82 -6.29
C TYR A 340 -8.11 2.21 -6.54
N SER A 341 -7.40 3.27 -6.14
CA SER A 341 -7.85 4.67 -6.31
C SER A 341 -6.93 5.44 -7.26
N LEU A 342 -7.46 6.44 -7.95
CA LEU A 342 -6.65 7.58 -8.39
C LEU A 342 -6.55 8.54 -7.21
N LEU A 343 -5.33 8.76 -6.71
CA LEU A 343 -5.02 9.81 -5.76
C LEU A 343 -4.73 11.09 -6.56
N VAL A 344 -5.43 12.17 -6.22
CA VAL A 344 -5.33 13.49 -6.85
C VAL A 344 -4.96 14.51 -5.77
N GLY A 345 -3.78 15.11 -5.88
CA GLY A 345 -3.41 16.33 -5.15
C GLY A 345 -3.57 17.55 -6.05
N ILE A 346 -4.07 18.66 -5.51
CA ILE A 346 -4.22 19.92 -6.22
C ILE A 346 -3.34 20.98 -5.53
N HIS A 347 -2.48 21.64 -6.30
CA HIS A 347 -1.72 22.83 -5.90
C HIS A 347 -2.14 24.01 -6.76
N ASN A 348 -2.60 25.09 -6.15
CA ASN A 348 -2.85 26.38 -6.79
C ASN A 348 -1.60 27.27 -6.66
N MET A 349 -1.10 27.74 -7.80
CA MET A 349 0.16 28.48 -7.91
C MET A 349 0.07 29.90 -7.34
N GLU A 350 -1.11 30.54 -7.38
CA GLU A 350 -1.33 31.88 -6.81
C GLU A 350 -1.23 31.90 -5.28
N ARG A 351 -1.82 30.87 -4.64
CA ARG A 351 -1.64 30.58 -3.21
C ARG A 351 -0.20 30.14 -2.91
N GLY A 352 0.38 29.34 -3.80
CA GLY A 352 1.71 28.78 -3.65
C GLY A 352 1.88 28.06 -2.31
N ASN A 353 3.03 28.28 -1.66
CA ASN A 353 3.34 27.71 -0.34
C ASN A 353 3.03 28.66 0.83
N ARG A 354 2.22 29.71 0.60
CA ARG A 354 1.96 30.77 1.61
C ARG A 354 1.13 30.28 2.80
N ASP A 355 0.22 29.34 2.52
CA ASP A 355 -0.67 28.73 3.52
C ASP A 355 0.07 27.92 4.58
N ASN A 356 1.36 27.62 4.35
CA ASN A 356 2.22 26.94 5.29
C ASN A 356 1.66 25.57 5.70
N VAL A 357 0.93 24.92 4.79
CA VAL A 357 0.39 23.57 5.00
C VAL A 357 1.54 22.62 5.30
N ARG A 358 2.69 22.81 4.65
CA ARG A 358 3.94 22.07 4.91
C ARG A 358 4.65 22.41 6.22
N SER A 359 4.74 23.66 6.68
CA SER A 359 5.45 23.94 7.95
C SER A 359 4.63 23.49 9.17
N LYS A 360 3.30 23.42 9.04
CA LYS A 360 2.39 22.71 9.96
C LYS A 360 2.39 21.17 9.78
N THR A 361 3.34 20.62 9.03
CA THR A 361 3.41 19.20 8.63
C THR A 361 4.81 18.63 8.84
N LEU A 362 5.88 19.33 8.46
CA LEU A 362 7.28 18.91 8.61
C LEU A 362 8.03 19.89 9.53
N LYS A 363 8.14 19.57 10.83
CA LYS A 363 9.17 20.17 11.69
C LYS A 363 10.46 19.37 11.54
N GLU A 364 11.53 20.02 11.07
CA GLU A 364 12.86 19.40 11.03
C GLU A 364 13.43 19.34 12.46
N PHE A 365 13.32 18.17 13.10
CA PHE A 365 14.05 17.91 14.33
C PHE A 365 15.41 17.27 14.01
N SER A 366 16.48 18.00 14.29
CA SER A 366 17.86 17.46 14.29
C SER A 366 18.29 17.19 15.73
N PRO A 367 18.10 15.97 16.27
CA PRO A 367 18.66 15.63 17.57
C PRO A 367 20.19 15.61 17.48
N ASP A 368 20.86 16.19 18.48
CA ASP A 368 22.29 15.96 18.69
C ASP A 368 22.50 14.50 19.08
N MET A 369 22.96 13.71 18.11
CA MET A 369 23.21 12.28 18.31
C MET A 369 24.57 12.10 18.98
N PRO A 370 24.66 11.41 20.14
CA PRO A 370 25.94 11.13 20.78
C PRO A 370 26.84 10.33 19.83
N VAL A 371 28.12 10.74 19.76
CA VAL A 371 29.10 10.15 18.83
C VAL A 371 29.39 8.70 19.23
N ILE A 372 28.64 7.75 18.65
CA ILE A 372 28.95 6.33 18.79
C ILE A 372 30.29 6.05 18.10
N ARG A 373 31.34 5.97 18.93
CA ARG A 373 32.66 5.48 18.59
C ARG A 373 32.55 3.98 18.30
N ARG A 374 32.63 3.59 17.02
CA ARG A 374 32.80 2.19 16.64
C ARG A 374 34.11 1.69 17.27
N LYS A 375 34.06 0.69 18.15
CA LYS A 375 35.26 -0.09 18.49
C LYS A 375 35.75 -0.75 17.21
N HIS A 376 37.04 -0.64 16.91
CA HIS A 376 37.64 -1.25 15.72
C HIS A 376 37.66 -2.78 15.87
N THR A 377 36.72 -3.49 15.25
CA THR A 377 36.78 -4.96 15.16
C THR A 377 37.89 -5.36 14.19
N GLN A 378 39.05 -5.75 14.72
CA GLN A 378 40.17 -6.28 13.94
C GLN A 378 39.88 -7.73 13.50
N VAL A 379 38.94 -7.92 12.58
CA VAL A 379 38.78 -9.21 11.89
C VAL A 379 39.91 -9.35 10.86
N LYS A 380 40.97 -10.06 11.25
CA LYS A 380 42.03 -10.55 10.34
C LYS A 380 41.50 -11.82 9.65
N GLY A 381 41.13 -11.68 8.38
CA GLY A 381 40.68 -12.77 7.52
C GLY A 381 40.87 -12.38 6.06
N ALA A 382 41.07 -13.37 5.18
CA ALA A 382 41.22 -13.16 3.75
C ALA A 382 39.90 -12.62 3.16
N ARG A 383 39.91 -11.35 2.72
CA ARG A 383 38.67 -10.64 2.39
C ARG A 383 38.23 -10.98 0.97
N SER A 384 37.01 -11.50 0.83
CA SER A 384 36.42 -11.71 -0.50
C SER A 384 36.23 -10.37 -1.25
N PRO A 385 36.33 -10.36 -2.59
CA PRO A 385 36.08 -9.16 -3.39
C PRO A 385 34.72 -8.51 -3.09
N ASP A 386 33.67 -9.33 -2.96
CA ASP A 386 32.32 -8.92 -2.56
C ASP A 386 32.29 -8.15 -1.22
N ALA A 387 33.05 -8.58 -0.22
CA ALA A 387 33.12 -7.91 1.08
C ALA A 387 33.86 -6.56 1.01
N ILE A 388 34.83 -6.43 0.10
CA ILE A 388 35.54 -5.17 -0.17
C ILE A 388 34.60 -4.19 -0.89
N ALA A 389 33.93 -4.64 -1.96
CA ALA A 389 32.96 -3.84 -2.71
C ALA A 389 31.78 -3.38 -1.82
N LEU A 390 31.23 -4.28 -0.99
CA LEU A 390 30.20 -3.94 -0.01
C LEU A 390 30.68 -2.85 0.96
N ARG A 391 31.90 -2.95 1.50
CA ARG A 391 32.46 -1.94 2.42
C ARG A 391 32.72 -0.59 1.74
N ARG A 392 32.98 -0.56 0.43
CA ARG A 392 33.07 0.68 -0.36
C ARG A 392 31.69 1.33 -0.48
N ASN A 393 30.70 0.62 -1.01
CA ASN A 393 29.33 1.11 -1.18
C ASN A 393 28.72 1.60 0.15
N LEU A 394 28.96 0.89 1.26
CA LEU A 394 28.49 1.28 2.59
C LEU A 394 29.19 2.52 3.15
N ARG A 395 30.39 2.88 2.69
CA ARG A 395 31.11 4.11 3.07
C ARG A 395 30.67 5.31 2.24
N GLU A 396 30.33 5.10 0.97
CA GLU A 396 29.73 6.12 0.10
C GLU A 396 28.34 6.49 0.62
N SER A 397 27.52 5.50 1.01
CA SER A 397 26.22 5.72 1.63
C SER A 397 26.26 6.02 3.14
N ASP A 398 27.39 6.45 3.73
CA ASP A 398 27.48 6.65 5.20
C ASP A 398 27.06 8.07 5.63
N PRO A 399 26.01 8.23 6.46
CA PRO A 399 25.46 9.55 6.75
C PRO A 399 26.41 10.51 7.47
N LYS A 400 27.47 9.97 8.09
CA LYS A 400 28.50 10.74 8.81
C LYS A 400 29.41 11.60 7.92
N ARG A 401 29.33 11.48 6.58
CA ARG A 401 30.12 12.31 5.65
C ARG A 401 29.43 13.60 5.24
N LEU A 402 28.11 13.70 5.41
CA LEU A 402 27.42 14.99 5.37
C LEU A 402 27.52 15.59 6.78
N GLY A 403 27.99 16.83 6.89
CA GLY A 403 28.19 17.50 8.17
C GLY A 403 26.88 17.75 8.93
N THR A 404 26.98 18.33 10.13
CA THR A 404 25.86 18.74 10.99
C THR A 404 24.99 19.88 10.42
N GLY A 405 25.18 20.27 9.16
CA GLY A 405 24.33 21.25 8.48
C GLY A 405 22.89 20.74 8.31
N SER A 406 21.94 21.67 8.32
CA SER A 406 20.59 21.45 7.81
C SER A 406 20.70 21.02 6.35
N ILE A 407 20.28 19.79 6.07
CA ILE A 407 20.07 19.34 4.70
C ILE A 407 18.68 19.85 4.36
N SER A 408 18.63 21.00 3.69
CA SER A 408 17.40 21.53 3.11
C SER A 408 16.70 20.44 2.30
N LEU A 409 15.36 20.43 2.35
CA LEU A 409 14.57 19.53 1.51
C LEU A 409 14.96 19.76 0.05
N PRO A 410 15.31 18.72 -0.73
CA PRO A 410 15.81 18.90 -2.09
C PRO A 410 14.82 19.72 -2.94
N GLU A 411 15.30 20.86 -3.44
CA GLU A 411 14.71 21.48 -4.62
C GLU A 411 14.86 20.50 -5.80
N GLU A 412 13.83 20.47 -6.65
CA GLU A 412 13.59 19.52 -7.74
C GLU A 412 14.58 18.36 -7.93
N THR A 413 14.16 17.17 -7.51
CA THR A 413 14.85 15.94 -7.89
C THR A 413 14.60 15.64 -9.36
N GLY A 414 15.63 15.85 -10.20
CA GLY A 414 15.56 15.75 -11.67
C GLY A 414 15.00 14.43 -12.21
N GLU A 415 15.01 13.37 -11.40
CA GLU A 415 14.28 12.11 -11.62
C GLU A 415 12.82 12.32 -12.05
N ARG A 416 12.12 13.34 -11.54
CA ARG A 416 10.71 13.62 -11.91
C ARG A 416 10.55 14.12 -13.34
N GLN A 417 11.57 14.76 -13.93
CA GLN A 417 11.53 15.35 -15.27
C GLN A 417 11.44 14.28 -16.39
N TYR A 418 11.80 13.03 -16.13
CA TYR A 418 11.65 11.91 -17.08
C TYR A 418 10.19 11.44 -17.27
N PHE A 419 9.25 11.93 -16.45
CA PHE A 419 7.86 11.47 -16.46
C PHE A 419 6.92 12.62 -16.84
N ILE A 420 6.22 12.51 -17.97
CA ILE A 420 5.33 13.56 -18.51
C ILE A 420 4.36 14.13 -17.46
N PHE A 421 3.75 13.28 -16.62
CA PHE A 421 2.81 13.69 -15.57
C PHE A 421 3.45 14.29 -14.30
N TYR A 422 4.77 14.52 -14.32
CA TYR A 422 5.59 15.01 -13.21
C TYR A 422 6.61 16.08 -13.66
N GLN A 423 6.60 16.49 -14.92
CA GLN A 423 7.58 17.42 -15.50
C GLN A 423 7.43 18.87 -14.99
N GLU A 424 6.23 19.26 -14.57
CA GLU A 424 5.92 20.63 -14.19
C GLU A 424 5.84 20.72 -12.67
N GLU A 425 6.93 21.14 -12.03
CA GLU A 425 7.09 21.22 -10.57
C GLU A 425 6.78 19.90 -9.83
N GLY A 426 7.13 18.77 -10.46
CA GLY A 426 6.86 17.44 -9.94
C GLY A 426 5.43 16.93 -10.13
N GLY A 427 4.60 17.61 -10.93
CA GLY A 427 3.22 17.25 -11.28
C GLY A 427 2.85 17.56 -12.75
N LEU A 428 1.54 17.63 -13.01
CA LEU A 428 0.93 17.93 -14.32
C LEU A 428 0.19 19.27 -14.22
N ARG A 429 0.68 20.31 -14.90
CA ARG A 429 0.06 21.64 -14.91
C ARG A 429 -1.22 21.64 -15.74
N ALA A 430 -2.26 22.26 -15.17
CA ALA A 430 -3.53 22.50 -15.82
C ALA A 430 -3.36 23.31 -17.12
N THR A 431 -4.25 23.07 -18.07
CA THR A 431 -4.24 23.72 -19.39
C THR A 431 -5.66 23.96 -19.88
N ASP A 432 -5.88 25.07 -20.57
CA ASP A 432 -7.16 25.38 -21.20
C ASP A 432 -7.37 24.60 -22.52
N GLU A 433 -8.51 24.82 -23.19
CA GLU A 433 -8.79 24.14 -24.47
C GLU A 433 -7.89 24.59 -25.64
N LEU A 434 -7.09 25.65 -25.47
CA LEU A 434 -6.04 26.10 -26.39
C LEU A 434 -4.65 25.57 -26.00
N ASN A 435 -4.59 24.64 -25.04
CA ASN A 435 -3.38 24.11 -24.40
C ASN A 435 -2.52 25.18 -23.69
N GLN A 436 -3.06 26.36 -23.39
CA GLN A 436 -2.34 27.40 -22.64
C GLN A 436 -2.26 27.04 -21.16
N SER A 437 -1.11 27.32 -20.54
CA SER A 437 -0.82 26.92 -19.15
C SER A 437 -1.61 27.74 -18.13
N MET A 438 -2.30 27.05 -17.22
CA MET A 438 -3.09 27.66 -16.14
C MET A 438 -2.30 27.73 -14.82
N ASP A 439 -2.94 28.20 -13.75
CA ASP A 439 -2.38 28.44 -12.41
C ASP A 439 -2.53 27.23 -11.45
N THR A 440 -2.90 26.06 -11.95
CA THR A 440 -3.13 24.85 -11.14
C THR A 440 -2.20 23.72 -11.55
N ILE A 441 -1.71 22.94 -10.58
CA ILE A 441 -0.89 21.74 -10.79
C ILE A 441 -1.56 20.54 -10.11
N TYR A 442 -1.67 19.45 -10.85
CA TYR A 442 -2.25 18.19 -10.40
C TYR A 442 -1.15 17.14 -10.14
N TYR A 443 -1.20 16.48 -8.99
CA TYR A 443 -0.37 15.31 -8.67
C TYR A 443 -1.23 14.06 -8.75
N LEU A 444 -0.96 13.19 -9.73
CA LEU A 444 -1.83 12.08 -10.14
C LEU A 444 -1.12 10.73 -10.02
N GLY A 445 -1.73 9.76 -9.32
CA GLY A 445 -1.18 8.41 -9.22
C GLY A 445 -2.19 7.36 -8.77
N ILE A 446 -2.09 6.16 -9.32
CA ILE A 446 -2.94 5.02 -8.95
C ILE A 446 -2.33 4.29 -7.75
N ILE A 447 -3.09 4.23 -6.67
CA ILE A 447 -2.69 3.67 -5.36
C ILE A 447 -3.44 2.38 -5.01
N ASP A 448 -2.93 1.64 -4.02
CA ASP A 448 -3.54 0.43 -3.44
C ASP A 448 -3.76 -0.76 -4.41
N ILE A 449 -2.92 -0.85 -5.43
CA ILE A 449 -2.92 -1.89 -6.49
C ILE A 449 -2.55 -3.32 -6.04
N LEU A 450 -2.50 -3.60 -4.73
CA LEU A 450 -2.13 -4.91 -4.15
C LEU A 450 -3.33 -5.72 -3.61
N THR A 451 -4.56 -5.30 -3.90
CA THR A 451 -5.80 -6.00 -3.49
C THR A 451 -6.31 -6.94 -4.59
N PRO A 452 -5.95 -8.23 -4.60
CA PRO A 452 -6.51 -9.19 -5.54
C PRO A 452 -7.96 -9.54 -5.22
N TYR A 453 -8.77 -9.67 -6.26
CA TYR A 453 -10.11 -10.24 -6.17
C TYR A 453 -10.01 -11.71 -5.72
N SER A 454 -10.56 -12.02 -4.54
CA SER A 454 -10.48 -13.35 -3.91
C SER A 454 -11.83 -13.76 -3.35
N SER A 455 -12.02 -15.07 -3.06
CA SER A 455 -13.34 -15.63 -2.73
C SER A 455 -14.03 -14.99 -1.51
N LEU A 456 -13.29 -14.43 -0.56
CA LEU A 456 -13.86 -13.66 0.56
C LEU A 456 -14.55 -12.35 0.10
N LYS A 457 -14.01 -11.69 -0.93
CA LYS A 457 -14.63 -10.53 -1.59
C LYS A 457 -15.85 -10.93 -2.43
N LYS A 458 -15.90 -12.18 -2.96
CA LYS A 458 -17.11 -12.71 -3.62
C LYS A 458 -18.28 -12.85 -2.64
N ILE A 459 -18.02 -13.25 -1.39
CA ILE A 459 -19.04 -13.33 -0.33
C ILE A 459 -19.50 -11.91 0.06
N GLU A 460 -18.57 -10.96 0.23
CA GLU A 460 -18.91 -9.54 0.48
C GLU A 460 -19.75 -8.92 -0.66
N HIS A 461 -19.43 -9.24 -1.92
CA HIS A 461 -20.20 -8.84 -3.11
C HIS A 461 -21.60 -9.48 -3.12
N CYS A 462 -21.71 -10.78 -2.80
CA CYS A 462 -23.00 -11.47 -2.71
C CYS A 462 -23.91 -10.85 -1.65
N TRP A 463 -23.38 -10.54 -0.46
CA TRP A 463 -24.16 -9.95 0.63
C TRP A 463 -24.53 -8.48 0.39
N LYS A 464 -23.66 -7.70 -0.26
CA LYS A 464 -23.95 -6.28 -0.57
C LYS A 464 -24.83 -6.08 -1.81
N GLY A 465 -24.75 -6.99 -2.78
CA GLY A 465 -25.59 -6.97 -3.98
C GLY A 465 -27.08 -7.27 -3.71
N LEU A 466 -27.43 -7.75 -2.51
CA LEU A 466 -28.81 -8.00 -2.08
C LEU A 466 -29.53 -6.76 -1.52
N SER A 467 -28.83 -5.64 -1.28
CA SER A 467 -29.39 -4.49 -0.55
C SER A 467 -29.12 -3.12 -1.21
N ALA A 468 -28.37 -3.05 -2.32
CA ALA A 468 -28.10 -1.80 -3.03
C ALA A 468 -27.76 -2.05 -4.51
N ASP A 469 -27.99 -1.03 -5.35
CA ASP A 469 -27.63 -1.00 -6.77
C ASP A 469 -26.22 -1.53 -7.03
N ARG A 470 -26.15 -2.65 -7.77
CA ARG A 470 -24.94 -3.45 -7.95
C ARG A 470 -23.77 -2.69 -8.60
N HIS A 471 -24.04 -1.66 -9.38
CA HIS A 471 -23.00 -0.82 -10.01
C HIS A 471 -22.40 0.25 -9.09
N LYS A 472 -23.11 0.67 -8.02
CA LYS A 472 -22.71 1.78 -7.14
C LYS A 472 -21.76 1.37 -6.02
N ILE A 473 -21.61 0.07 -5.76
CA ILE A 473 -20.77 -0.52 -4.70
C ILE A 473 -19.33 -0.77 -5.16
N SER A 474 -18.32 -0.55 -4.30
CA SER A 474 -16.91 -0.78 -4.66
C SER A 474 -16.59 -2.21 -5.13
N PRO A 475 -17.03 -3.31 -4.45
CA PRO A 475 -16.57 -4.66 -4.74
C PRO A 475 -17.31 -5.35 -5.90
N VAL A 476 -17.27 -4.78 -7.10
CA VAL A 476 -17.70 -5.41 -8.36
C VAL A 476 -16.58 -6.30 -8.94
N PRO A 477 -16.87 -7.21 -9.91
CA PRO A 477 -15.85 -7.96 -10.64
C PRO A 477 -14.74 -7.05 -11.23
N PRO A 478 -13.46 -7.48 -11.32
CA PRO A 478 -12.36 -6.61 -11.75
C PRO A 478 -12.52 -5.95 -13.12
N GLN A 479 -13.22 -6.62 -14.06
CA GLN A 479 -13.55 -6.05 -15.36
C GLN A 479 -14.48 -4.82 -15.21
N GLU A 480 -15.66 -5.03 -14.62
CA GLU A 480 -16.62 -3.96 -14.27
C GLU A 480 -15.98 -2.85 -13.41
N TYR A 481 -15.08 -3.21 -12.49
CA TYR A 481 -14.34 -2.25 -11.67
C TYR A 481 -13.47 -1.32 -12.53
N GLY A 482 -12.65 -1.90 -13.40
CA GLY A 482 -11.73 -1.14 -14.25
C GLY A 482 -12.43 -0.30 -15.31
N ASP A 483 -13.54 -0.79 -15.85
CA ASP A 483 -14.35 -0.05 -16.83
C ASP A 483 -15.10 1.12 -16.18
N ARG A 484 -15.67 0.93 -14.99
CA ARG A 484 -16.28 2.00 -14.19
C ARG A 484 -15.24 3.03 -13.75
N PHE A 485 -14.09 2.59 -13.23
CA PHE A 485 -12.98 3.46 -12.84
C PHE A 485 -12.54 4.32 -14.00
N TYR A 486 -12.24 3.70 -15.16
CA TYR A 486 -11.77 4.40 -16.35
C TYR A 486 -12.82 5.39 -16.89
N SER A 487 -14.09 4.98 -16.96
CA SER A 487 -15.19 5.84 -17.41
C SER A 487 -15.37 7.06 -16.50
N PHE A 488 -15.27 6.87 -15.18
CA PHE A 488 -15.32 7.98 -14.23
C PHE A 488 -14.11 8.92 -14.41
N MET A 489 -12.89 8.39 -14.51
CA MET A 489 -11.69 9.23 -14.73
C MET A 489 -11.76 10.02 -16.03
N LYS A 490 -12.37 9.45 -17.09
CA LYS A 490 -12.66 10.19 -18.32
C LYS A 490 -13.70 11.29 -18.11
N SER A 491 -14.77 11.02 -17.36
CA SER A 491 -15.86 11.98 -17.10
C SER A 491 -15.45 13.20 -16.25
N ILE A 492 -14.45 13.07 -15.36
CA ILE A 492 -13.97 14.18 -14.53
C ILE A 492 -12.98 15.10 -15.27
N MET A 493 -12.53 14.74 -16.48
CA MET A 493 -11.74 15.63 -17.33
C MET A 493 -12.67 16.53 -18.15
N ARG A 494 -12.36 17.83 -18.19
CA ARG A 494 -13.07 18.79 -19.05
C ARG A 494 -13.07 18.29 -20.51
N GLY A 495 -14.23 18.34 -21.18
CA GLY A 495 -14.38 17.80 -22.54
C GLY A 495 -14.39 16.26 -22.68
N GLY A 496 -14.26 15.49 -21.59
CA GLY A 496 -14.26 14.02 -21.61
C GLY A 496 -15.64 13.37 -21.85
N GLY A 497 -16.70 14.18 -21.91
CA GLY A 497 -18.10 13.78 -22.07
C GLY A 497 -18.45 13.21 -23.44
N GLY A 498 -18.02 11.98 -23.72
CA GLY A 498 -18.58 11.17 -24.79
C GLY A 498 -19.95 10.60 -24.42
N ALA A 499 -20.94 11.47 -24.22
CA ALA A 499 -22.32 11.11 -23.92
C ALA A 499 -23.30 12.19 -24.41
N GLY A 500 -24.04 11.88 -25.49
CA GLY A 500 -25.33 12.49 -25.80
C GLY A 500 -25.36 13.98 -26.11
N ASN A 501 -24.90 14.37 -27.30
CA ASN A 501 -25.32 15.64 -27.92
C ASN A 501 -26.64 15.49 -28.71
N ASP A 502 -27.37 14.39 -28.48
CA ASP A 502 -28.51 13.91 -29.27
C ASP A 502 -29.90 14.33 -28.75
N GLU A 503 -29.96 15.22 -27.74
CA GLU A 503 -31.22 15.71 -27.16
C GLU A 503 -31.65 17.11 -27.65
N LYS A 504 -30.98 17.63 -28.70
CA LYS A 504 -31.30 18.93 -29.33
C LYS A 504 -31.76 18.86 -30.80
N ALA A 505 -32.10 17.67 -31.30
CA ALA A 505 -32.55 17.46 -32.69
C ALA A 505 -34.02 16.98 -32.80
N LYS A 506 -34.86 17.23 -31.79
CA LYS A 506 -36.29 16.84 -31.77
C LYS A 506 -37.21 17.90 -31.14
N THR A 507 -36.99 19.17 -31.47
CA THR A 507 -37.99 20.23 -31.26
C THR A 507 -37.76 21.40 -32.21
N GLU A 508 -38.05 21.16 -33.50
CA GLU A 508 -38.55 22.12 -34.48
C GLU A 508 -39.32 21.35 -35.57
#